data_AF-A0A523Q899-F1
#
_entry.id   AF-A0A523Q899-F1
#
_cell.length_a   1.000
_cell.length_b   1.000
_cell.length_c   1.000
_cell.angle_alpha   90.00
_cell.angle_beta   90.00
_cell.angle_gamma   90.00
#
_symmetry.space_group_name_H-M   'P 1'
#
loop_
_entity.id
_entity.type
_entity.pdbx_description
1 polymer ?
#
loop_
_entity_poly.entity_id
_entity_poly.type
_entity_poly.pdbx_seq_one_letter_code
_entity_poly.pdbx_strand_id
1 'polypeptide(L)'
;MATLPEQLRAEQARCIRLMQDFDHIGSAGAFARALISEAVRAADDALHLGNPEAMNKSLESLRRFQPVLPDQPRLGAAPRGFNGYRPPVAPVWQVASPAWQVAPMREQFFTWTQRVA
;
A
#
# COMPACT_ATOMS: atom_id res chain seq x y z
N MET A 1 -9.93 -29.90 -18.58
CA MET A 1 -9.21 -28.60 -18.43
C MET A 1 -10.14 -27.67 -17.67
N ALA A 2 -9.68 -27.02 -16.60
CA ALA A 2 -10.53 -26.10 -15.82
C ALA A 2 -10.82 -24.83 -16.63
N THR A 3 -12.09 -24.42 -16.67
CA THR A 3 -12.52 -23.21 -17.40
C THR A 3 -12.02 -21.95 -16.70
N LEU A 4 -11.92 -20.83 -17.42
CA LEU A 4 -11.47 -19.55 -16.84
C LEU A 4 -12.27 -19.13 -15.59
N PRO A 5 -13.61 -19.24 -15.55
CA PRO A 5 -14.40 -18.95 -14.35
C PRO A 5 -14.09 -19.88 -13.17
N GLU A 6 -13.83 -21.16 -13.43
CA GLU A 6 -13.45 -22.12 -12.38
C GLU A 6 -12.08 -21.78 -11.77
N GLN A 7 -11.11 -21.43 -12.62
CA GLN A 7 -9.79 -20.99 -12.15
C GLN A 7 -9.89 -19.72 -11.31
N LEU A 8 -10.71 -18.76 -11.73
CA LEU A 8 -10.90 -17.51 -11.00
C LEU A 8 -11.56 -17.73 -9.63
N ARG A 9 -12.59 -18.58 -9.56
CA ARG A 9 -13.22 -18.95 -8.27
C ARG A 9 -12.26 -19.69 -7.34
N ALA A 10 -11.43 -20.59 -7.88
CA ALA A 10 -10.42 -21.28 -7.10
C ALA A 10 -9.39 -20.30 -6.50
N GLU A 11 -8.94 -19.33 -7.29
CA GLU A 11 -8.01 -18.28 -6.81
C GLU A 11 -8.65 -17.32 -5.80
N GLN A 12 -9.93 -16.95 -5.98
CA GLN A 12 -10.68 -16.20 -4.96
C GLN A 12 -10.70 -16.94 -3.64
N ALA A 13 -11.03 -18.24 -3.64
CA ALA A 13 -11.04 -19.06 -2.44
C ALA A 13 -9.66 -19.15 -1.78
N ARG A 14 -8.57 -19.24 -2.57
CA ARG A 14 -7.19 -19.19 -2.06
C ARG A 14 -6.89 -17.85 -1.39
N CYS A 15 -7.23 -16.75 -2.04
CA CYS A 15 -7.00 -15.40 -1.52
C CYS A 15 -7.81 -15.12 -0.24
N ILE A 16 -9.02 -15.69 -0.13
CA ILE A 16 -9.83 -15.61 1.10
C ILE A 16 -9.13 -16.29 2.28
N ARG A 17 -8.52 -17.45 2.07
CA ARG A 17 -7.70 -18.11 3.10
C ARG A 17 -6.49 -17.26 3.46
N LEU A 18 -5.83 -16.68 2.46
CA LEU A 18 -4.68 -15.79 2.67
C LEU A 18 -5.02 -14.61 3.59
N MET A 19 -6.21 -14.02 3.44
CA MET A 19 -6.66 -12.92 4.29
C MET A 19 -6.76 -13.33 5.77
N GLN A 20 -7.08 -14.59 6.07
CA GLN A 20 -7.15 -15.10 7.44
C GLN A 20 -5.74 -15.17 8.07
N ASP A 21 -4.72 -15.52 7.28
CA ASP A 21 -3.33 -15.55 7.76
C ASP A 21 -2.81 -14.15 8.14
N PHE A 22 -3.31 -13.11 7.48
CA PHE A 22 -2.92 -11.72 7.74
C PHE A 22 -3.53 -11.13 9.02
N ASP A 23 -4.57 -11.74 9.60
CA ASP A 23 -5.25 -11.20 10.80
C ASP A 23 -4.31 -11.09 12.02
N HIS A 24 -3.28 -11.93 12.07
CA HIS A 24 -2.32 -11.97 13.18
C HIS A 24 -1.17 -10.95 13.04
N ILE A 25 -1.08 -10.21 11.92
CA ILE A 25 0.05 -9.32 11.58
C ILE A 25 -0.20 -7.87 12.03
N GLY A 26 -1.38 -7.57 12.59
CA GLY A 26 -1.73 -6.23 13.08
C GLY A 26 -2.04 -5.25 11.93
N SER A 27 -1.64 -3.98 12.06
CA SER A 27 -2.01 -2.91 11.10
C SER A 27 -1.53 -3.17 9.67
N ALA A 28 -0.34 -3.76 9.50
CA ALA A 28 0.17 -4.15 8.18
C ALA A 28 -0.66 -5.30 7.57
N GLY A 29 -1.14 -6.24 8.40
CA GLY A 29 -2.05 -7.30 7.99
C GLY A 29 -3.42 -6.76 7.57
N ALA A 30 -3.96 -5.79 8.31
CA ALA A 30 -5.22 -5.13 7.96
C ALA A 30 -5.15 -4.42 6.60
N PHE A 31 -4.02 -3.77 6.29
CA PHE A 31 -3.80 -3.17 4.97
C PHE A 31 -3.73 -4.23 3.86
N ALA A 32 -2.95 -5.30 4.05
CA ALA A 32 -2.86 -6.39 3.09
C ALA A 32 -4.23 -7.03 2.82
N ARG A 33 -5.02 -7.25 3.88
CA ARG A 33 -6.39 -7.78 3.80
C ARG A 33 -7.32 -6.85 3.01
N ALA A 34 -7.20 -5.53 3.18
CA ALA A 34 -7.97 -4.57 2.40
C ALA A 34 -7.64 -4.65 0.89
N LEU A 35 -6.36 -4.77 0.53
CA LEU A 35 -5.93 -4.92 -0.86
C LEU A 35 -6.45 -6.21 -1.50
N ILE A 36 -6.36 -7.33 -0.77
CA ILE A 36 -6.86 -8.62 -1.25
C ILE A 36 -8.38 -8.60 -1.40
N SER A 37 -9.10 -8.00 -0.44
CA SER A 37 -10.56 -7.88 -0.49
C SER A 37 -11.02 -7.09 -1.72
N GLU A 38 -10.34 -6.00 -2.07
CA GLU A 38 -10.68 -5.21 -3.25
C GLU A 38 -10.44 -6.00 -4.54
N ALA A 39 -9.32 -6.73 -4.63
CA ALA A 39 -9.03 -7.58 -5.77
C ALA A 39 -10.05 -8.72 -5.94
N VAL A 40 -10.52 -9.31 -4.82
CA VAL A 40 -11.56 -10.34 -4.84
C VAL A 40 -12.90 -9.78 -5.34
N ARG A 41 -13.28 -8.56 -4.93
CA ARG A 41 -14.48 -7.88 -5.43
C ARG A 41 -14.39 -7.62 -6.94
N ALA A 42 -13.27 -7.07 -7.42
CA ALA A 42 -13.06 -6.86 -8.85
C ALA A 42 -13.12 -8.16 -9.67
N ALA A 43 -12.70 -9.28 -9.09
CA ALA A 43 -12.86 -10.60 -9.71
C ALA A 43 -14.32 -11.06 -9.76
N ASP A 44 -15.11 -10.78 -8.72
CA ASP A 44 -16.53 -11.12 -8.67
C ASP A 44 -17.35 -10.29 -9.67
N ASP A 45 -17.06 -8.98 -9.77
CA ASP A 45 -17.66 -8.11 -10.78
C ASP A 45 -17.33 -8.58 -12.20
N ALA A 46 -16.08 -9.01 -12.45
CA ALA A 46 -15.69 -9.57 -13.74
C ALA A 46 -16.43 -10.87 -14.07
N LEU A 47 -16.67 -11.73 -13.07
CA LEU A 47 -17.49 -12.94 -13.23
C LEU A 47 -18.94 -12.59 -13.56
N HIS A 48 -19.52 -11.62 -12.85
CA HIS A 48 -20.89 -11.18 -13.04
C HIS A 48 -21.12 -10.57 -14.43
N LEU A 49 -20.18 -9.73 -14.89
CA LEU A 49 -20.24 -9.08 -16.20
C LEU A 49 -19.93 -10.03 -17.37
N GLY A 50 -19.40 -11.24 -17.09
CA GLY A 50 -19.06 -12.21 -18.12
C GLY A 50 -17.91 -11.78 -19.04
N ASN A 51 -17.12 -10.78 -18.66
CA ASN A 51 -16.05 -10.24 -19.49
C ASN A 51 -14.75 -11.06 -19.33
N PRO A 52 -14.32 -11.84 -20.35
CA PRO A 52 -13.17 -12.72 -20.24
C PRO A 52 -11.83 -11.97 -20.09
N GLU A 53 -11.71 -10.76 -20.62
CA GLU A 53 -10.52 -9.93 -20.45
C GLU A 53 -10.38 -9.46 -19.00
N ALA A 54 -11.49 -8.97 -18.43
CA ALA A 54 -11.54 -8.58 -17.02
C ALA A 54 -11.26 -9.78 -16.10
N MET A 55 -11.82 -10.95 -16.41
CA MET A 55 -11.55 -12.18 -15.65
C MET A 55 -10.07 -12.56 -15.67
N ASN A 56 -9.40 -12.50 -16.83
CA ASN A 56 -7.96 -12.79 -16.94
C ASN A 56 -7.12 -11.79 -16.15
N LYS A 57 -7.42 -10.49 -16.27
CA LYS A 57 -6.72 -9.44 -15.53
C LYS A 57 -6.87 -9.62 -14.02
N SER A 58 -8.08 -9.93 -13.56
CA SER A 58 -8.36 -10.24 -12.16
C SER A 58 -7.65 -11.51 -11.70
N LEU A 59 -7.59 -12.55 -12.54
CA LEU A 59 -6.86 -13.79 -12.26
C LEU A 59 -5.37 -13.54 -12.05
N GLU A 60 -4.74 -12.77 -12.94
CA GLU A 60 -3.33 -12.38 -12.80
C GLU A 60 -3.09 -11.56 -11.54
N SER A 61 -4.00 -10.65 -11.20
CA SER A 61 -3.92 -9.84 -9.98
C SER A 61 -3.96 -10.73 -8.73
N LEU A 62 -4.91 -11.67 -8.65
CA LEU A 62 -5.04 -12.59 -7.51
C LEU A 62 -3.82 -13.49 -7.35
N ARG A 63 -3.23 -13.96 -8.45
CA ARG A 63 -2.02 -14.81 -8.45
C ARG A 63 -0.78 -14.11 -7.90
N ARG A 64 -0.74 -12.77 -7.90
CA ARG A 64 0.38 -12.00 -7.32
C ARG A 64 0.42 -12.05 -5.80
N PHE A 65 -0.70 -12.30 -5.14
CA PHE A 65 -0.73 -12.43 -3.68
C PHE A 65 -0.14 -13.77 -3.25
N GLN A 66 0.99 -13.71 -2.56
CA GLN A 66 1.70 -14.87 -2.02
C GLN A 66 1.50 -14.97 -0.49
N PRO A 67 1.51 -16.20 0.06
CA PRO A 67 1.50 -16.39 1.51
C PRO A 67 2.76 -15.78 2.12
N VAL A 68 2.60 -15.22 3.31
CA VAL A 68 3.75 -14.79 4.11
C VAL A 68 4.48 -16.05 4.54
N LEU A 69 5.59 -16.37 3.88
CA LEU A 69 6.47 -17.45 4.34
C LEU A 69 6.96 -17.08 5.76
N PRO A 70 6.94 -18.04 6.72
CA PRO A 70 7.41 -17.78 8.08
C PRO A 70 8.89 -17.38 8.18
N ASP A 71 9.65 -17.52 7.09
CA ASP A 71 11.08 -17.22 7.03
C ASP A 71 11.42 -15.88 6.34
N GLN A 72 10.42 -15.07 5.97
CA GLN A 72 10.70 -13.72 5.47
C GLN A 72 11.01 -12.78 6.64
N PRO A 73 12.19 -12.13 6.64
CA PRO A 73 12.57 -11.20 7.70
C PRO A 73 11.55 -10.07 7.72
N ARG A 74 10.79 -9.98 8.80
CA ARG A 74 9.87 -8.87 9.07
C ARG A 74 10.69 -7.58 8.97
N LEU A 75 10.48 -6.83 7.89
CA LEU A 75 10.95 -5.45 7.73
C LEU A 75 10.32 -4.63 8.85
N GLY A 76 10.95 -4.62 10.03
CA GLY A 76 10.39 -4.04 11.24
C GLY A 76 10.77 -4.72 12.55
N ALA A 77 11.47 -5.86 12.54
CA ALA A 77 12.10 -6.37 13.75
C ALA A 77 13.37 -5.56 14.04
N ALA A 78 13.22 -4.33 14.54
CA ALA A 78 14.30 -3.69 15.26
C ALA A 78 14.68 -4.63 16.42
N PRO A 79 15.96 -5.03 16.56
CA PRO A 79 16.37 -5.93 17.63
C PRO A 79 16.08 -5.24 18.97
N ARG A 80 15.07 -5.75 19.69
CA ARG A 80 14.88 -5.46 21.11
C ARG A 80 16.04 -6.12 21.85
N GLY A 81 17.17 -5.42 21.95
CA GLY A 81 18.34 -5.88 22.69
C GLY A 81 19.66 -5.52 22.04
N PHE A 82 19.95 -4.23 21.90
CA PHE A 82 21.34 -3.78 21.80
C PHE A 82 21.60 -2.70 22.83
N ASN A 83 21.70 -3.12 24.08
CA ASN A 83 22.27 -2.33 25.16
C ASN A 83 23.79 -2.34 24.96
N GLY A 84 24.31 -1.41 24.16
CA GLY A 84 25.75 -1.36 23.87
C GLY A 84 26.22 -0.46 22.72
N TYR A 85 25.33 0.12 21.89
CA TYR A 85 25.78 1.07 20.87
C TYR A 85 26.00 2.46 21.47
N ARG A 86 27.27 2.77 21.76
CA ARG A 86 27.77 4.14 21.71
C ARG A 86 27.67 4.58 20.25
N PRO A 87 26.92 5.65 19.90
CA PRO A 87 26.81 6.06 18.51
C PRO A 87 28.22 6.46 18.01
N PRO A 88 28.71 5.92 16.88
CA PRO A 88 29.80 6.55 16.18
C PRO A 88 29.31 7.94 15.78
N VAL A 89 30.14 8.95 16.04
CA VAL A 89 29.96 10.35 15.66
C VAL A 89 29.34 10.37 14.26
N ALA A 90 28.10 10.88 14.14
CA ALA A 90 27.42 10.94 12.86
C ALA A 90 28.31 11.68 11.86
N PRO A 91 28.49 11.20 10.62
CA PRO A 91 28.92 12.10 9.57
C PRO A 91 27.88 13.21 9.50
N VAL A 92 28.33 14.44 9.72
CA VAL A 92 27.62 15.66 9.33
C VAL A 92 27.34 15.53 7.84
N TRP A 93 26.19 14.95 7.51
CA TRP A 93 25.60 15.16 6.21
C TRP A 93 25.22 16.63 6.20
N GLN A 94 26.08 17.40 5.57
CA GLN A 94 25.79 18.75 5.11
C GLN A 94 24.44 18.72 4.40
N VAL A 95 23.41 19.15 5.12
CA VAL A 95 22.20 19.66 4.49
C VAL A 95 22.68 20.93 3.79
N ALA A 96 23.05 20.80 2.50
CA ALA A 96 23.13 21.94 1.62
C ALA A 96 21.72 22.50 1.52
N SER A 97 21.39 23.45 2.40
CA SER A 97 20.19 24.25 2.29
C SER A 97 20.22 24.97 0.94
N PRO A 98 19.25 24.76 0.04
CA PRO A 98 19.08 25.66 -1.10
C PRO A 98 18.65 27.03 -0.56
N ALA A 99 19.53 28.02 -0.70
CA ALA A 99 19.44 29.35 -0.10
C ALA A 99 18.42 30.30 -0.79
N TRP A 100 17.21 29.86 -1.12
CA TRP A 100 16.23 30.71 -1.81
C TRP A 100 14.77 30.61 -1.36
N GLN A 101 14.47 30.05 -0.19
CA GLN A 101 13.08 30.10 0.34
C GLN A 101 13.02 30.49 1.82
N VAL A 102 13.42 31.72 2.11
CA VAL A 102 12.75 32.54 3.12
C VAL A 102 12.69 33.98 2.59
N ALA A 103 11.71 34.26 1.73
CA ALA A 103 11.28 35.63 1.52
C ALA A 103 10.31 36.00 2.66
N PRO A 104 10.48 37.13 3.34
CA PRO A 104 9.60 37.53 4.42
C PRO A 104 8.20 37.84 3.87
N MET A 105 7.21 37.24 4.54
CA MET A 105 5.79 37.50 4.47
C MET A 105 5.53 39.02 4.46
N ARG A 106 5.27 39.60 3.28
CA ARG A 106 4.64 40.92 3.16
C ARG A 106 3.17 40.70 2.89
N GLU A 107 2.37 41.01 3.91
CA GLU A 107 0.93 41.18 3.84
C GLU A 107 0.56 42.02 2.61
N GLN A 108 0.00 41.37 1.59
CA GLN A 108 -0.78 42.05 0.56
C GLN A 108 -2.24 41.70 0.84
N PHE A 109 -2.83 42.50 1.72
CA PHE A 109 -4.27 42.63 1.85
C PHE A 109 -4.85 43.01 0.48
N PHE A 110 -5.57 42.09 -0.14
CA PHE A 110 -6.43 42.40 -1.27
C PHE A 110 -7.60 43.27 -0.77
N THR A 111 -7.48 44.58 -0.89
CA THR A 111 -8.64 45.49 -0.74
C THR A 111 -9.45 45.44 -2.03
N TRP A 112 -10.41 44.53 -2.09
CA TRP A 112 -11.43 44.53 -3.14
C TRP A 112 -12.74 45.08 -2.57
N THR A 113 -12.88 46.41 -2.48
CA THR A 113 -14.18 47.12 -2.50
C THR A 113 -13.99 48.63 -2.66
N GLN A 114 -14.86 49.24 -3.50
CA GLN A 114 -15.14 50.66 -3.75
C GLN A 114 -14.29 51.35 -4.84
N ARG A 115 -14.87 52.06 -5.83
CA ARG A 115 -16.28 52.42 -6.08
C ARG A 115 -16.45 52.87 -7.52
N VAL A 116 -17.61 52.56 -8.07
CA VAL A 116 -18.22 53.18 -9.25
C VAL A 116 -18.45 54.67 -9.00
N ALA A 117 -18.01 55.52 -9.94
CA ALA A 117 -18.72 56.68 -10.50
C ALA A 117 -17.83 57.33 -11.57
#